data_AF-A0A2Z2HQA4-F1
#
_entry.id   AF-A0A2Z2HQA4-F1
#
_cell.length_a   1.000
_cell.length_b   1.000
_cell.length_c   1.000
_cell.angle_alpha   90.00
_cell.angle_beta   90.00
_cell.angle_gamma   90.00
#
_symmetry.space_group_name_H-M   'P 1'
#
loop_
_entity.id
_entity.type
_entity.pdbx_description
1 polymer ?
#
loop_
_entity_poly.entity_id
_entity_poly.type
_entity_poly.pdbx_seq_one_letter_code
_entity_poly.pdbx_strand_id
1 'polypeptide(L)' 'MCTDPIESVESVSLAVVMAVAQRRGIPVEELRPLYDVVDPDALDALCTAAEVSVTFSYEGYIVTINGDESIHLEEHS' A
#
# COMPACT_ATOMS: atom_id res chain seq x y z
N MET A 1 0.26 -7.91 29.67
CA MET A 1 -0.61 -8.01 28.49
C MET A 1 -0.05 -7.04 27.47
N CYS A 2 0.83 -7.49 26.57
CA CYS A 2 1.40 -6.62 25.55
C CYS A 2 0.38 -6.52 24.41
N THR A 3 -0.29 -5.39 24.35
CA THR A 3 -0.98 -4.94 23.15
C THR A 3 -0.55 -3.50 23.01
N ASP A 4 0.57 -3.31 22.32
CA ASP A 4 0.94 -2.02 21.80
C ASP A 4 -0.25 -1.57 20.92
N PRO A 5 -0.93 -0.47 21.24
CA PRO A 5 -1.92 0.08 20.33
C PRO A 5 -1.17 0.39 19.04
N ILE A 6 -1.79 0.05 17.91
CA ILE A 6 -1.28 0.34 16.58
C ILE A 6 -1.37 1.86 16.37
N GLU A 7 -0.57 2.64 17.08
CA GLU A 7 -0.29 4.04 16.79
C GLU A 7 0.98 4.07 15.93
N SER A 8 0.86 3.64 14.68
CA SER A 8 1.77 4.02 13.57
C SER A 8 1.30 3.36 12.28
N VAL A 9 0.27 3.96 11.70
CA VAL A 9 0.04 3.97 10.25
C VAL A 9 1.12 4.87 9.61
N GLU A 10 2.40 4.52 9.75
CA GLU A 10 3.51 5.26 9.15
C GLU A 10 3.43 5.10 7.62
N SER A 11 2.63 5.97 7.00
CA SER A 11 2.32 6.12 5.59
C SER A 11 1.55 4.98 4.92
N VAL A 12 0.47 5.36 4.23
CA VAL A 12 -0.37 4.49 3.38
C VAL A 12 0.48 3.72 2.37
N SER A 13 1.57 4.33 1.91
CA SER A 13 2.56 3.72 1.03
C SER A 13 3.25 2.48 1.63
N LEU A 14 3.57 2.48 2.93
CA LEU A 14 4.17 1.32 3.60
C LEU A 14 3.16 0.19 3.76
N ALA A 15 1.92 0.53 4.16
CA ALA A 15 0.84 -0.44 4.30
C ALA A 15 0.57 -1.19 2.99
N VAL A 16 0.64 -0.46 1.87
CA VAL A 16 0.51 -1.00 0.51
C VAL A 16 1.62 -1.98 0.17
N VAL A 17 2.88 -1.61 0.41
CA VAL A 17 4.04 -2.48 0.17
C VAL A 17 3.94 -3.76 1.01
N MET A 18 3.57 -3.63 2.28
CA MET A 18 3.38 -4.77 3.18
C MET A 18 2.22 -5.68 2.75
N ALA A 19 1.11 -5.10 2.29
CA ALA A 19 -0.05 -5.85 1.81
C ALA A 19 0.28 -6.65 0.55
N VAL A 20 1.02 -6.06 -0.40
CA VAL A 20 1.49 -6.78 -1.60
C VAL A 20 2.47 -7.88 -1.20
N ALA A 21 3.44 -7.59 -0.32
CA ALA A 21 4.44 -8.55 0.12
C ALA A 21 3.81 -9.77 0.80
N GLN A 22 2.90 -9.53 1.74
CA GLN A 22 2.15 -10.61 2.41
C GLN A 22 1.33 -11.43 1.42
N ARG A 23 0.64 -10.77 0.47
CA ARG A 23 -0.19 -11.48 -0.50
C ARG A 23 0.63 -12.33 -1.47
N ARG A 24 1.80 -11.85 -1.88
CA ARG A 24 2.71 -12.60 -2.75
C ARG A 24 3.54 -13.63 -1.97
N GLY A 25 3.63 -13.48 -0.65
CA GLY A 25 4.42 -14.36 0.22
C GLY A 25 5.94 -14.15 0.10
N ILE A 26 6.37 -12.97 -0.35
CA ILE A 26 7.80 -12.62 -0.49
C ILE A 26 8.12 -11.41 0.38
N PRO A 27 9.38 -11.23 0.80
CA PRO A 27 9.75 -10.05 1.56
C PRO A 27 9.68 -8.78 0.68
N VAL A 28 9.43 -7.64 1.32
CA VAL A 28 9.30 -6.32 0.66
C VAL A 28 10.55 -5.93 -0.14
N GLU A 29 11.72 -6.46 0.23
CA GLU A 29 12.99 -6.26 -0.46
C GLU A 29 13.09 -6.99 -1.81
N GLU A 30 12.31 -8.06 -2.00
CA GLU A 30 12.22 -8.78 -3.28
C GLU A 30 11.14 -8.21 -4.21
N LEU A 31 10.27 -7.34 -3.69
CA LEU A 31 9.35 -6.57 -4.53
C LEU A 31 10.11 -5.44 -5.23
N ARG A 32 9.66 -5.09 -6.44
CA ARG A 32 10.13 -3.85 -7.08
C ARG A 32 9.82 -2.66 -6.19
N PRO A 33 10.72 -1.69 -5.99
CA PRO A 33 10.43 -0.55 -5.13
C PRO A 33 9.14 0.15 -5.58
N LEU A 34 8.21 0.40 -4.65
CA LEU A 34 6.93 1.07 -4.95
C LEU A 34 7.13 2.40 -5.67
N TYR A 35 8.22 3.11 -5.31
CA TYR A 35 8.71 4.36 -5.90
C TYR A 35 8.89 4.30 -7.43
N ASP A 36 9.12 3.11 -8.01
CA ASP A 36 9.25 2.92 -9.46
C ASP A 36 7.91 3.09 -10.20
N VAL A 37 6.79 2.83 -9.51
CA VAL A 37 5.44 2.86 -10.08
C VAL A 37 4.61 4.02 -9.56
N VAL A 38 4.69 4.28 -8.25
CA VAL A 38 3.93 5.33 -7.59
C VAL A 38 4.80 6.01 -6.53
N ASP A 39 4.78 7.34 -6.52
CA ASP A 39 5.50 8.12 -5.53
C ASP A 39 4.79 7.99 -4.17
N PRO A 40 5.45 7.39 -3.16
CA PRO A 40 4.85 7.12 -1.85
C PRO A 40 4.54 8.41 -1.06
N ASP A 41 5.30 9.48 -1.30
CA ASP A 41 5.09 10.79 -0.67
C ASP A 41 3.87 11.48 -1.28
N ALA A 42 3.74 11.42 -2.62
CA ALA A 42 2.55 11.91 -3.30
C ALA A 42 1.28 11.15 -2.90
N LEU A 43 1.37 9.83 -2.73
CA LEU A 43 0.25 9.00 -2.28
C LEU A 43 -0.17 9.34 -0.85
N ASP A 44 0.79 9.52 0.05
CA ASP A 44 0.56 9.95 1.44
C ASP A 44 -0.08 11.34 1.49
N ALA A 45 0.46 12.30 0.73
CA ALA A 45 -0.09 13.65 0.63
C ALA A 45 -1.51 13.66 0.05
N LEU A 46 -1.78 12.83 -0.96
CA LEU A 46 -3.10 12.74 -1.59
C LEU A 46 -4.13 12.12 -0.63
N CYS A 47 -3.75 11.06 0.09
CA CYS A 47 -4.60 10.43 1.09
C CYS A 47 -4.86 11.34 2.30
N THR A 48 -3.88 12.15 2.68
CA THR A 48 -4.03 13.17 3.74
C THR A 48 -4.91 14.34 3.29
N ALA A 49 -4.84 14.72 2.02
CA ALA A 49 -5.56 15.87 1.50
C ALA A 49 -7.06 15.61 1.25
N ALA A 50 -7.43 14.39 0.84
CA ALA A 50 -8.82 14.03 0.56
C ALA A 50 -9.04 12.52 0.59
N GLU A 51 -10.31 12.11 0.74
CA GLU A 51 -10.75 10.74 0.51
C GLU A 51 -10.63 10.40 -0.99
N VAL A 52 -9.45 9.93 -1.39
CA VAL A 52 -9.16 9.51 -2.76
C VAL A 52 -9.08 8.00 -2.86
N SER A 53 -9.42 7.47 -4.03
CA SER A 53 -9.12 6.09 -4.37
C SER A 53 -8.03 6.05 -5.43
N VAL A 54 -6.93 5.34 -5.13
CA VAL A 54 -5.77 5.21 -6.01
C VAL A 54 -5.65 3.75 -6.44
N THR A 55 -5.79 3.50 -7.74
CA THR A 55 -5.63 2.16 -8.32
C THR A 55 -4.45 2.16 -9.28
N PHE A 56 -3.53 1.22 -9.09
CA PHE A 56 -2.36 1.06 -9.95
C PHE A 56 -1.95 -0.40 -10.08
N SER A 57 -1.25 -0.73 -11.16
CA SER A 57 -0.73 -2.07 -11.40
C SER A 57 0.68 -2.20 -10.84
N TYR A 58 0.91 -3.19 -10.00
CA TYR A 58 2.18 -3.42 -9.33
C TYR A 58 2.46 -4.92 -9.23
N GLU A 59 3.62 -5.35 -9.72
CA GLU A 59 4.04 -6.77 -9.72
C GLU A 59 3.02 -7.75 -10.35
N GLY A 60 2.19 -7.28 -11.29
CA GLY A 60 1.13 -8.10 -11.93
C GLY A 60 -0.19 -8.13 -11.16
N TYR A 61 -0.28 -7.38 -10.06
CA TYR A 61 -1.49 -7.18 -9.28
C TYR A 61 -2.05 -5.79 -9.53
N ILE A 62 -3.36 -5.65 -9.44
CA ILE A 62 -4.03 -4.35 -9.36
C ILE A 62 -4.20 -4.04 -7.88
N VAL A 63 -3.53 -3.00 -7.42
CA VAL A 63 -3.61 -2.52 -6.04
C VAL A 63 -4.53 -1.32 -6.03
N THR A 64 -5.60 -1.40 -5.25
CA THR A 64 -6.57 -0.33 -5.05
C THR A 64 -6.54 0.12 -3.60
N ILE A 65 -6.26 1.38 -3.39
CA ILE A 65 -6.18 2.02 -2.08
C ILE A 65 -7.38 2.95 -2.00
N ASN A 66 -8.10 2.91 -0.89
CA ASN A 66 -9.17 3.87 -0.60
C ASN A 66 -8.73 4.79 0.54
N GLY A 67 -9.21 6.03 0.53
CA GLY A 67 -8.94 7.01 1.58
C GLY A 67 -9.43 6.63 2.98
N ASP A 68 -10.20 5.55 3.09
CA ASP A 68 -10.59 4.88 4.34
C ASP A 68 -9.54 3.83 4.78
N GLU A 69 -8.28 3.96 4.35
CA GLU A 69 -7.17 3.04 4.64
C GLU A 69 -7.39 1.58 4.14
N SER A 70 -8.46 1.37 3.36
CA SER A 70 -8.84 0.07 2.84
C SER A 70 -8.03 -0.28 1.58
N ILE A 71 -7.16 -1.28 1.69
CA ILE A 71 -6.31 -1.79 0.60
C ILE A 71 -6.94 -3.05 0.00
N HIS A 72 -7.18 -3.02 -1.30
CA HIS A 72 -7.64 -4.14 -2.10
C HIS A 72 -6.54 -4.57 -3.08
N LEU A 73 -6.30 -5.87 -3.23
CA LEU A 73 -5.45 -6.38 -4.31
C LEU A 73 -6.21 -7.40 -5.14
N GLU A 74 -6.09 -7.26 -6.45
CA GLU A 74 -6.70 -8.13 -7.45
C GLU A 74 -5.60 -8.67 -8.36
N GLU A 75 -5.70 -9.93 -8.80
CA GLU A 75 -4.77 -10.48 -9.78
C GLU A 75 -5.14 -9.95 -11.17
N HIS A 76 -4.18 -9.44 -11.93
CA HIS A 76 -4.43 -9.11 -13.33
C HIS A 76 -4.41 -10.41 -14.13
N SER A 77 -5.58 -10.80 -14.68
CA SER A 77 -5.76 -12.02 -15.47
C SER A 77 -5.15 -11.95 -16.87
#